data_AF-A0A923MZ98-F1
#
_entry.id   AF-A0A923MZ98-F1
#
_cell.length_a   1.000
_cell.length_b   1.000
_cell.length_c   1.000
_cell.angle_alpha   90.00
_cell.angle_beta   90.00
_cell.angle_gamma   90.00
#
_symmetry.space_group_name_H-M   'P 1'
#
loop_
_entity.id
_entity.type
_entity.pdbx_description
1 polymer ?
#
loop_
_entity_poly.entity_id
_entity_poly.type
_entity_poly.pdbx_seq_one_letter_code
_entity_poly.pdbx_strand_id
1 'polypeptide(L)'
;MLTDNEISIINGIYKRIVPSIVLSIQIYTKDIEDRDGYLIGKKKFNQYEWLYINIKNIKPFQLKTFQSMANKKMPNRYIIKISGEITRLIFK
;
A
#
# COMPACT_ATOMS: atom_id res chain seq x y z
N MET A 1 -13.50 1.76 -5.53
CA MET A 1 -13.66 1.73 -4.07
C MET A 1 -13.21 0.37 -3.59
N LEU A 2 -12.58 0.32 -2.43
CA LEU A 2 -12.11 -0.89 -1.78
C LEU A 2 -13.17 -1.34 -0.77
N THR A 3 -13.51 -2.62 -0.82
CA THR A 3 -14.35 -3.31 0.17
C THR A 3 -13.56 -3.64 1.44
N ASP A 4 -14.24 -3.89 2.55
CA ASP A 4 -13.57 -4.29 3.80
C ASP A 4 -12.73 -5.57 3.65
N ASN A 5 -13.19 -6.52 2.81
CA ASN A 5 -12.44 -7.72 2.48
C ASN A 5 -11.15 -7.39 1.71
N GLU A 6 -11.21 -6.49 0.73
CA GLU A 6 -10.03 -6.03 0.01
C GLU A 6 -9.06 -5.31 0.94
N ILE A 7 -9.55 -4.45 1.85
CA ILE A 7 -8.71 -3.76 2.84
C ILE A 7 -7.98 -4.78 3.73
N SER A 8 -8.67 -5.84 4.17
CA SER A 8 -8.06 -6.93 4.94
C SER A 8 -6.96 -7.65 4.17
N ILE A 9 -7.20 -7.96 2.88
CA ILE A 9 -6.20 -8.56 2.00
C ILE A 9 -4.98 -7.63 1.84
N ILE A 10 -5.21 -6.35 1.59
CA ILE A 10 -4.17 -5.32 1.43
C ILE A 10 -3.29 -5.24 2.68
N ASN A 11 -3.91 -5.18 3.86
CA ASN A 11 -3.21 -5.19 5.14
C ASN A 11 -2.32 -6.44 5.30
N GLY A 12 -2.85 -7.61 4.93
CA GLY A 12 -2.09 -8.87 4.94
C GLY A 12 -0.88 -8.85 4.01
N ILE A 13 -1.04 -8.28 2.81
CA ILE A 13 0.05 -8.13 1.84
C ILE A 13 1.14 -7.20 2.41
N TYR A 14 0.77 -6.00 2.88
CA TYR A 14 1.73 -5.03 3.40
C TYR A 14 2.48 -5.52 4.63
N LYS A 15 1.78 -6.18 5.58
CA LYS A 15 2.42 -6.80 6.76
C LYS A 15 3.46 -7.86 6.36
N ARG A 16 3.26 -8.56 5.24
CA ARG A 16 4.22 -9.57 4.77
C ARG A 16 5.48 -8.96 4.16
N ILE A 17 5.37 -7.80 3.53
CA ILE A 17 6.46 -7.10 2.85
C ILE A 17 7.28 -6.27 3.84
N VAL A 18 6.57 -5.57 4.72
CA VAL A 18 7.15 -4.70 5.75
C VAL A 18 6.46 -5.02 7.08
N PRO A 19 6.96 -5.99 7.85
CA PRO A 19 6.36 -6.38 9.13
C PRO A 19 6.29 -5.25 10.16
N SER A 20 7.21 -4.28 10.06
CA SER A 20 7.29 -3.10 10.93
C SER A 20 6.33 -1.97 10.56
N ILE A 21 5.48 -2.15 9.55
CA ILE A 21 4.63 -1.09 9.03
C ILE A 21 3.49 -0.73 9.98
N VAL A 22 3.16 0.56 10.08
CA VAL A 22 1.99 1.04 10.82
C VAL A 22 0.74 0.83 9.97
N LEU A 23 -0.05 -0.19 10.31
CA LEU A 23 -1.26 -0.60 9.58
C LEU A 23 -2.52 0.22 9.92
N SER A 24 -2.43 1.17 10.85
CA SER A 24 -3.53 2.11 11.08
C SER A 24 -3.65 3.05 9.89
N ILE A 25 -4.74 2.91 9.12
CA ILE A 25 -4.94 3.69 7.89
C ILE A 25 -5.04 5.17 8.23
N GLN A 26 -4.04 5.93 7.81
CA GLN A 26 -4.01 7.38 7.89
C GLN A 26 -4.77 7.97 6.70
N ILE A 27 -5.60 8.99 6.93
CA ILE A 27 -6.30 9.68 5.84
C ILE A 27 -5.30 10.54 5.08
N TYR A 28 -5.24 10.36 3.76
CA TYR A 28 -4.37 11.15 2.89
C TYR A 28 -4.57 12.65 3.09
N THR A 29 -3.46 13.32 3.39
CA THR A 29 -3.26 14.76 3.32
C THR A 29 -1.93 15.02 2.61
N LYS A 30 -1.70 16.24 2.11
CA LYS A 30 -0.42 16.59 1.46
C LYS A 30 0.77 16.39 2.40
N ASP A 31 0.60 16.69 3.69
CA ASP A 31 1.67 16.60 4.69
C ASP A 31 2.14 15.16 4.97
N ILE A 32 1.27 14.17 4.74
CA ILE A 32 1.61 12.75 4.95
C ILE A 32 1.93 12.02 3.65
N GLU A 33 1.90 12.70 2.50
CA GLU A 33 1.99 12.05 1.19
C GLU A 33 3.23 11.15 1.07
N ASP A 34 4.36 11.63 1.57
CA ASP A 34 5.67 10.97 1.47
C ASP A 34 6.10 10.26 2.77
N ARG A 35 5.17 10.07 3.70
CA ARG A 35 5.47 9.41 4.98
C ARG A 35 5.79 7.94 4.74
N ASP A 36 7.00 7.53 5.13
CA ASP A 36 7.51 6.17 4.99
C ASP A 36 6.97 5.24 6.09
N GLY A 37 6.59 4.01 5.73
CA GLY A 37 6.17 3.00 6.71
C GLY A 37 4.77 3.18 7.31
N TYR A 38 3.91 3.97 6.68
CA TYR A 38 2.50 4.14 7.06
C TYR A 38 1.57 3.70 5.94
N LEU A 39 0.47 3.06 6.33
CA LEU A 39 -0.65 2.81 5.44
C LEU A 39 -1.48 4.09 5.28
N ILE A 40 -1.53 4.62 4.07
CA ILE A 40 -2.22 5.87 3.77
C ILE A 40 -3.37 5.57 2.80
N GLY A 41 -4.54 6.13 3.08
CA GLY A 41 -5.75 5.91 2.30
C GLY A 41 -6.48 7.19 1.95
N LYS A 42 -6.99 7.28 0.73
CA LYS A 42 -7.93 8.34 0.34
C LYS A 42 -9.36 7.83 0.46
N LYS A 43 -10.21 8.55 1.18
CA LYS A 43 -11.64 8.24 1.31
C LYS A 43 -12.49 9.04 0.32
N LYS A 44 -13.57 8.42 -0.14
CA LYS A 44 -14.68 9.06 -0.85
C LYS A 44 -15.98 8.32 -0.46
N PHE A 45 -17.02 9.06 -0.05
CA PHE A 45 -18.30 8.49 0.44
C PHE A 45 -18.13 7.38 1.48
N ASN A 46 -17.32 7.60 2.53
CA ASN A 46 -16.99 6.65 3.60
C ASN A 46 -16.27 5.36 3.20
N GLN A 47 -15.89 5.19 1.93
CA GLN A 47 -15.09 4.07 1.45
C GLN A 47 -13.71 4.55 1.01
N TYR A 48 -12.70 3.68 1.11
CA TYR A 48 -11.37 3.99 0.58
C TYR A 48 -11.37 3.84 -0.94
N GLU A 49 -11.01 4.90 -1.65
CA GLU A 49 -10.79 4.87 -3.09
C GLU A 49 -9.52 4.09 -3.42
N TRP A 50 -8.49 4.27 -2.60
CA TRP A 50 -7.22 3.59 -2.71
C TRP A 50 -6.47 3.59 -1.38
N LEU A 51 -5.50 2.68 -1.27
CA LEU A 51 -4.56 2.57 -0.17
C LEU A 51 -3.13 2.51 -0.75
N TYR A 52 -2.15 3.09 -0.07
CA TYR A 52 -0.74 2.89 -0.42
C TYR A 52 0.17 2.89 0.80
N ILE A 53 1.38 2.39 0.57
CA ILE A 53 2.50 2.54 1.49
C ILE A 53 3.70 3.10 0.72
N ASN A 54 4.47 3.96 1.36
CA ASN A 54 5.81 4.32 0.89
C ASN A 54 6.81 3.43 1.63
N ILE A 55 7.81 2.96 0.91
CA ILE A 55 8.96 2.21 1.43
C ILE A 55 10.22 2.87 0.91
N LYS A 56 11.01 3.45 1.81
CA LYS A 56 12.35 3.94 1.52
C LYS A 56 13.30 2.76 1.34
N ASN A 57 14.10 2.77 0.27
CA ASN A 57 15.10 1.75 -0.06
C ASN A 57 14.51 0.32 -0.05
N ILE A 58 13.40 0.12 -0.78
CA ILE A 58 12.76 -1.19 -0.88
C ILE A 58 13.74 -2.24 -1.40
N LYS A 59 13.79 -3.40 -0.74
CA LYS A 59 14.67 -4.49 -1.17
C LYS A 59 14.05 -5.24 -2.37
N PRO A 60 14.86 -5.78 -3.30
CA PRO A 60 14.33 -6.52 -4.46
C PRO A 60 13.37 -7.67 -4.08
N PHE A 61 13.65 -8.39 -2.99
CA PHE A 61 12.77 -9.48 -2.54
C PHE A 61 11.41 -8.95 -2.04
N GLN A 62 11.38 -7.79 -1.37
CA GLN A 62 10.14 -7.17 -0.88
C GLN A 62 9.22 -6.80 -2.05
N LEU A 63 9.81 -6.21 -3.09
CA LEU A 63 9.10 -5.86 -4.31
C LEU A 63 8.56 -7.11 -5.03
N LYS A 64 9.38 -8.15 -5.15
CA LYS A 64 8.97 -9.43 -5.75
C LYS A 64 7.85 -10.11 -4.96
N THR A 65 7.93 -10.10 -3.63
CA THR A 65 6.87 -10.64 -2.74
C THR A 65 5.57 -9.85 -2.92
N PHE A 66 5.64 -8.52 -2.98
CA PHE A 66 4.48 -7.69 -3.26
C PHE A 66 3.81 -8.07 -4.58
N GLN A 67 4.57 -8.06 -5.69
CA GLN A 67 4.03 -8.37 -7.02
C GLN A 67 3.39 -9.76 -7.06
N SER A 68 4.05 -10.76 -6.48
CA SER A 68 3.52 -12.13 -6.44
C SER A 68 2.19 -12.21 -5.69
N MET A 69 2.10 -11.61 -4.50
CA MET A 69 0.88 -11.65 -3.70
C MET A 69 -0.23 -10.79 -4.30
N ALA A 70 0.11 -9.60 -4.82
CA ALA A 70 -0.84 -8.71 -5.47
C ALA A 70 -1.44 -9.36 -6.72
N ASN A 71 -0.63 -9.97 -7.60
CA ASN A 71 -1.13 -10.72 -8.75
C ASN A 71 -2.06 -11.88 -8.34
N LYS A 72 -1.76 -12.57 -7.24
CA LYS A 72 -2.57 -13.71 -6.78
C LYS A 72 -3.89 -13.30 -6.12
N LYS A 73 -3.89 -12.21 -5.34
CA LYS A 73 -5.01 -11.84 -4.47
C LYS A 73 -5.84 -10.67 -5.01
N MET A 74 -5.22 -9.78 -5.75
CA MET A 74 -5.80 -8.54 -6.27
C MET A 74 -5.22 -8.21 -7.67
N PRO A 75 -5.40 -9.10 -8.66
CA PRO A 75 -4.87 -8.90 -10.00
C PRO A 75 -5.39 -7.59 -10.61
N ASN A 76 -4.52 -6.85 -11.29
CA ASN A 76 -4.83 -5.56 -11.94
C ASN A 76 -5.35 -4.44 -11.01
N ARG A 77 -5.27 -4.62 -9.70
CA ARG A 77 -5.74 -3.64 -8.69
C ARG A 77 -4.59 -2.94 -7.98
N TYR A 78 -3.37 -3.04 -8.50
CA TYR A 78 -2.18 -2.44 -7.88
C TYR A 78 -1.34 -1.63 -8.85
N ILE A 79 -0.59 -0.68 -8.30
CA ILE A 79 0.35 0.17 -9.04
C ILE A 79 1.62 0.31 -8.20
N ILE A 80 2.77 0.30 -8.87
CA ILE A 80 4.07 0.56 -8.26
C ILE A 80 4.58 1.86 -8.86
N LYS A 81 4.95 2.82 -8.01
CA LYS A 81 5.63 4.05 -8.42
C LYS A 81 6.97 4.15 -7.71
N ILE A 82 8.01 4.56 -8.42
CA ILE A 82 9.36 4.72 -7.89
C ILE A 82 9.76 6.18 -8.10
N SER A 83 10.23 6.83 -7.04
CA SER A 83 10.74 8.20 -7.07
C SER A 83 11.96 8.30 -6.14
N GLY A 84 13.15 8.35 -6.75
CA GLY A 84 14.42 8.29 -6.00
C GLY A 84 14.49 7.02 -5.14
N GLU A 85 14.72 7.19 -3.84
CA GLU A 85 14.79 6.09 -2.87
C GLU A 85 13.42 5.57 -2.42
N ILE A 86 12.33 6.25 -2.78
CA ILE A 86 10.99 5.91 -2.30
C ILE A 86 10.27 5.06 -3.34
N THR A 87 9.78 3.90 -2.91
CA THR A 87 8.85 3.07 -3.67
C THR A 87 7.47 3.14 -3.05
N ARG A 88 6.48 3.60 -3.81
CA ARG A 88 5.07 3.66 -3.44
C ARG A 88 4.34 2.45 -4.01
N LEU A 89 3.79 1.62 -3.13
CA LEU A 89 3.01 0.44 -3.48
C LEU A 89 1.53 0.75 -3.23
N ILE A 90 0.71 0.78 -4.28
CA ILE A 90 -0.67 1.29 -4.25
C ILE A 90 -1.65 0.17 -4.59
N PHE A 91 -2.80 0.12 -3.92
CA PHE A 91 -3.99 -0.63 -4.33
C PHE A 91 -5.17 0.33 -4.58
N LYS A 92 -5.98 0.08 -5.62
CA LYS A 92 -7.15 0.88 -6.02
C LYS A 92 -8.32 -0.01 -6.37
#